data_AF-A0A453MKM2-F1
#
_entry.id   AF-A0A453MKM2-F1
#
_cell.length_a   1.000
_cell.length_b   1.000
_cell.length_c   1.000
_cell.angle_alpha   90.00
_cell.angle_beta   90.00
_cell.angle_gamma   90.00
#
_symmetry.space_group_name_H-M   'P 1'
#
loop_
_entity.id
_entity.type
_entity.pdbx_description
1 polymer ?
#
loop_
_entity_poly.entity_id
_entity_poly.type
_entity_poly.pdbx_seq_one_letter_code
_entity_poly.pdbx_strand_id
1 'polypeptide(L)'
;RKWAEIIGQAGQSIDILKNQDVIRSVLNILQTNTSVATSLGPHFFPQISLIFLDMLTVYRMYSELVSSTIAEGGPYASKSSFVKLLRSIKRETLKLIETFVDKAEDLPHLGKQFVPPMMDPILGDYARNVPDARESEVLSLFATIINKYKAEMLDDVPRIFEAVFQCTLEMITKNFEDYPEHRLKFFSLLRAIGTHCFKALIQLSSQQLKLVIDSINWAFRHTERNIAETGLSLLLEILKNFQASEFTNQFYKTYFLTIEQEIFAVLTDSFHKPGFKLHVLVLQHLFCVVDGLTEPLWDASTVSYPSNAMFVRDYTIKLLGASFPNMTAAEVTKFVDGLLGSRHDLPSFKNHIRDFLVQSKEFSAQDNKDLYAEEAAVQREKERQRMLAIPGLIAPSELQDEMVDS
;
A
#
# COMPACT_ATOMS: atom_id res chain seq x y z
N ARG A 1 -23.15 -26.35 15.63
CA ARG A 1 -24.15 -27.39 15.22
C ARG A 1 -24.55 -27.18 13.76
N LYS A 2 -25.25 -26.09 13.42
CA LYS A 2 -25.64 -25.80 12.02
C LYS A 2 -24.48 -25.78 11.02
N TRP A 3 -23.32 -25.22 11.40
CA TRP A 3 -22.08 -25.30 10.60
C TRP A 3 -21.71 -26.73 10.25
N ALA A 4 -21.52 -27.59 11.26
CA ALA A 4 -21.15 -29.00 11.07
C ALA A 4 -22.19 -29.78 10.23
N GLU A 5 -23.49 -29.49 10.38
CA GLU A 5 -24.53 -30.06 9.52
C GLU A 5 -24.34 -29.67 8.05
N ILE A 6 -24.09 -28.38 7.78
CA ILE A 6 -23.86 -27.88 6.41
C ILE A 6 -22.59 -28.51 5.82
N ILE A 7 -21.49 -28.55 6.57
CA ILE A 7 -20.23 -29.18 6.13
C ILE A 7 -20.45 -30.67 5.83
N GLY A 8 -21.14 -31.39 6.72
CA GLY A 8 -21.44 -32.80 6.53
C GLY A 8 -22.29 -33.08 5.29
N GLN A 9 -23.28 -32.24 5.02
CA GLN A 9 -24.09 -32.35 3.80
C GLN A 9 -23.29 -31.95 2.55
N ALA A 10 -22.44 -30.92 2.64
CA ALA A 10 -21.64 -30.43 1.51
C ALA A 10 -20.61 -31.46 1.05
N GLY A 11 -20.08 -32.26 1.99
CA GLY A 11 -19.23 -33.40 1.69
C GLY A 11 -19.94 -34.54 0.94
N GLN A 12 -21.28 -34.59 0.97
CA GLN A 12 -22.08 -35.57 0.22
C GLN A 12 -22.55 -35.02 -1.13
N SER A 13 -22.97 -33.76 -1.19
CA SER A 13 -23.37 -33.10 -2.42
C SER A 13 -23.07 -31.60 -2.39
N ILE A 14 -22.30 -31.15 -3.37
CA ILE A 14 -21.94 -29.73 -3.56
C ILE A 14 -23.17 -28.89 -3.93
N ASP A 15 -24.22 -29.50 -4.49
CA ASP A 15 -25.41 -28.77 -4.94
C ASP A 15 -26.15 -28.06 -3.82
N ILE A 16 -26.00 -28.51 -2.57
CA ILE A 16 -26.59 -27.80 -1.42
C ILE A 16 -26.04 -26.38 -1.30
N LEU A 17 -24.79 -26.15 -1.72
CA LEU A 17 -24.12 -24.85 -1.62
C LEU A 17 -24.64 -23.86 -2.67
N LYS A 18 -25.41 -24.33 -3.67
CA LYS A 18 -26.14 -23.48 -4.62
C LYS A 18 -27.45 -22.95 -4.04
N ASN A 19 -27.97 -23.56 -2.98
CA ASN A 19 -29.22 -23.14 -2.35
C ASN A 19 -29.01 -21.79 -1.62
N GLN A 20 -29.77 -20.76 -1.99
CA GLN A 20 -29.65 -19.42 -1.41
C GLN A 20 -29.85 -19.37 0.11
N ASP A 21 -30.71 -20.21 0.68
CA ASP A 21 -30.92 -20.26 2.12
C ASP A 21 -29.71 -20.86 2.86
N VAL A 22 -29.04 -21.83 2.23
CA VAL A 22 -27.78 -22.38 2.74
C VAL A 22 -26.69 -21.31 2.65
N ILE A 23 -26.56 -20.60 1.53
CA ILE A 23 -25.58 -19.54 1.35
C ILE A 23 -25.75 -18.45 2.42
N ARG A 24 -26.98 -17.97 2.63
CA ARG A 24 -27.28 -16.97 3.67
C ARG A 24 -26.99 -17.50 5.08
N SER A 25 -27.27 -18.78 5.34
CA SER A 25 -26.96 -19.40 6.63
C SER A 25 -25.45 -19.45 6.88
N VAL A 26 -24.65 -19.84 5.89
CA VAL A 26 -23.19 -19.84 5.96
C VAL A 26 -22.66 -18.42 6.19
N LEU A 27 -23.17 -17.44 5.44
CA LEU A 27 -22.78 -16.04 5.59
C LEU A 27 -23.03 -15.54 7.03
N ASN A 28 -24.23 -15.76 7.56
CA ASN A 28 -24.59 -15.35 8.92
C ASN A 28 -23.71 -16.00 9.98
N ILE A 29 -23.35 -17.28 9.80
CA ILE A 29 -22.42 -17.98 10.71
C ILE A 29 -21.05 -17.32 10.68
N LEU A 30 -20.50 -17.03 9.50
CA LEU A 30 -19.19 -16.38 9.36
C LEU A 30 -19.21 -14.97 9.97
N GLN A 31 -20.22 -14.16 9.66
CA GLN A 31 -20.39 -12.81 10.22
C GLN A 31 -20.48 -12.82 11.74
N THR A 32 -21.23 -13.78 12.30
CA THR A 32 -21.32 -13.95 13.77
C THR A 32 -19.95 -14.26 14.35
N ASN A 33 -19.18 -15.15 13.73
CA ASN A 33 -17.81 -15.44 14.16
C ASN A 33 -16.90 -14.22 14.05
N THR A 34 -17.02 -13.41 12.99
CA THR A 34 -16.25 -12.16 12.84
C THR A 34 -16.56 -11.19 13.97
N SER A 35 -17.84 -10.95 14.27
CA SER A 35 -18.24 -10.09 15.39
C SER A 35 -17.71 -10.60 16.73
N VAL A 36 -17.77 -11.90 16.98
CA VAL A 36 -17.24 -12.51 18.20
C VAL A 36 -15.72 -12.42 18.27
N ALA A 37 -15.01 -12.64 17.15
CA ALA A 37 -13.55 -12.51 17.06
C ALA A 37 -13.10 -11.08 17.38
N THR A 38 -13.80 -10.07 16.85
CA THR A 38 -13.54 -8.66 17.15
C THR A 38 -13.64 -8.36 18.64
N SER A 39 -14.66 -8.91 19.33
CA SER A 39 -14.90 -8.63 20.75
C SER A 39 -14.02 -9.46 21.70
N LEU A 40 -13.75 -10.73 21.39
CA LEU A 40 -12.98 -11.63 22.26
C LEU A 40 -11.47 -11.50 22.08
N GLY A 41 -11.04 -11.02 20.90
CA GLY A 41 -9.65 -10.93 20.50
C GLY A 41 -8.89 -12.25 20.67
N PRO A 42 -7.79 -12.31 21.45
CA PRO A 42 -6.96 -13.50 21.59
C PRO A 42 -7.73 -14.75 22.04
N HIS A 43 -8.78 -14.57 22.85
CA HIS A 43 -9.59 -15.67 23.37
C HIS A 43 -10.47 -16.35 22.32
N PHE A 44 -10.53 -15.83 21.09
CA PHE A 44 -11.20 -16.48 19.97
C PHE A 44 -10.42 -17.68 19.41
N PHE A 45 -9.15 -17.85 19.78
CA PHE A 45 -8.26 -18.91 19.26
C PHE A 45 -8.87 -20.35 19.26
N PRO A 46 -9.52 -20.84 20.34
CA PRO A 46 -10.10 -22.18 20.33
C PRO A 46 -11.20 -22.36 19.28
N GLN A 47 -11.99 -21.31 19.06
CA GLN A 47 -13.10 -21.34 18.12
C GLN A 47 -12.60 -21.32 16.68
N ILE A 48 -11.66 -20.42 16.32
CA ILE A 48 -11.13 -20.39 14.96
C ILE A 48 -10.40 -21.71 14.64
N SER A 49 -9.63 -22.26 15.58
CA SER A 49 -8.90 -23.52 15.41
C SER A 49 -9.84 -24.69 15.07
N LEU A 50 -11.04 -24.69 15.65
CA LEU A 50 -12.06 -25.73 15.39
C LEU A 50 -12.63 -25.65 13.97
N ILE A 51 -12.83 -24.44 13.44
CA ILE A 51 -13.54 -24.24 12.16
C ILE A 51 -12.61 -23.93 10.98
N PHE A 52 -11.32 -23.69 11.21
CA PHE A 52 -10.42 -23.11 10.21
C PHE A 52 -10.30 -23.93 8.92
N LEU A 53 -10.01 -25.23 9.02
CA LEU A 53 -9.84 -26.08 7.83
C LEU A 53 -11.16 -26.27 7.06
N ASP A 54 -12.28 -26.36 7.79
CA ASP A 54 -13.61 -26.40 7.18
C ASP A 54 -13.89 -25.08 6.45
N MET A 55 -13.53 -23.93 7.04
CA MET A 55 -13.69 -22.62 6.41
C MET A 55 -12.89 -22.52 5.11
N LEU A 56 -11.64 -23.02 5.07
CA LEU A 56 -10.85 -23.04 3.85
C LEU A 56 -11.47 -23.95 2.78
N THR A 57 -12.05 -25.07 3.19
CA THR A 57 -12.78 -25.97 2.28
C THR A 57 -14.02 -25.27 1.71
N VAL A 58 -14.80 -24.60 2.56
CA VAL A 58 -15.97 -23.80 2.15
C VAL A 58 -15.56 -22.68 1.21
N TYR A 59 -14.48 -21.96 1.51
CA TYR A 59 -13.93 -20.91 0.64
C TYR A 59 -13.64 -21.46 -0.76
N ARG A 60 -12.92 -22.60 -0.84
CA ARG A 60 -12.58 -23.25 -2.11
C ARG A 60 -13.84 -23.64 -2.89
N MET A 61 -14.79 -24.32 -2.25
CA MET A 61 -16.03 -24.76 -2.90
C MET A 61 -16.85 -23.57 -3.45
N TYR A 62 -16.96 -22.49 -2.68
CA TYR A 62 -17.64 -21.28 -3.14
C TYR A 62 -16.86 -20.56 -4.25
N SER A 63 -15.53 -20.61 -4.22
CA SER A 63 -14.72 -20.06 -5.30
C SER A 63 -14.91 -20.82 -6.61
N GLU A 64 -14.87 -22.15 -6.58
CA GLU A 64 -15.13 -23.00 -7.74
C GLU A 64 -16.52 -22.71 -8.33
N LEU A 65 -17.53 -22.55 -7.46
CA LEU A 65 -18.89 -22.22 -7.88
C LEU A 65 -19.01 -20.81 -8.48
N VAL A 66 -18.28 -19.82 -7.94
CA VAL A 66 -18.20 -18.48 -8.55
C VAL A 66 -17.62 -18.58 -9.96
N SER A 67 -16.51 -19.29 -10.11
CA SER A 67 -15.80 -19.42 -11.39
C SER A 67 -16.61 -20.18 -12.43
N SER A 68 -17.28 -21.28 -12.05
CA SER A 68 -18.17 -22.01 -12.96
C SER A 68 -19.36 -21.15 -13.40
N THR A 69 -19.97 -20.43 -12.45
CA THR A 69 -21.13 -19.57 -12.74
C THR A 69 -20.75 -18.41 -13.66
N ILE A 70 -19.56 -17.83 -13.50
CA ILE A 70 -19.07 -16.77 -14.40
C ILE A 70 -18.78 -17.32 -15.80
N ALA A 71 -18.15 -18.49 -15.90
CA ALA A 71 -17.83 -19.12 -17.17
C ALA A 71 -19.10 -19.49 -17.98
N GLU A 72 -20.15 -19.94 -17.30
CA GLU A 72 -21.41 -20.35 -17.93
C GLU A 72 -22.37 -19.17 -18.21
N GLY A 73 -22.34 -18.10 -17.40
CA GLY A 73 -23.36 -17.04 -17.40
C GLY A 73 -23.12 -15.88 -18.38
N GLY A 74 -22.07 -15.92 -19.21
CA GLY A 74 -21.75 -14.88 -20.19
C GLY A 74 -21.22 -13.56 -19.59
N PRO A 75 -21.16 -12.47 -20.38
CA PRO A 75 -20.39 -11.25 -20.06
C PRO A 75 -20.79 -10.51 -18.77
N TYR A 76 -22.01 -10.71 -18.26
CA TYR A 76 -22.53 -10.01 -17.09
C TYR A 76 -22.72 -10.93 -15.87
N ALA A 77 -22.29 -12.19 -15.96
CA ALA A 77 -22.45 -13.17 -14.90
C ALA A 77 -21.84 -12.71 -13.57
N SER A 78 -20.65 -12.10 -13.62
CA SER A 78 -19.93 -11.57 -12.46
C SER A 78 -20.72 -10.51 -11.69
N LYS A 79 -21.63 -9.80 -12.37
CA LYS A 79 -22.45 -8.73 -11.81
C LYS A 79 -23.79 -9.22 -11.27
N SER A 80 -24.15 -10.49 -11.50
CA SER A 80 -25.41 -11.08 -11.02
C SER A 80 -25.50 -11.08 -9.50
N SER A 81 -26.73 -10.97 -8.98
CA SER A 81 -26.98 -11.03 -7.53
C SER A 81 -26.54 -12.34 -6.91
N PHE A 82 -26.66 -13.45 -7.66
CA PHE A 82 -26.22 -14.77 -7.22
C PHE A 82 -24.70 -14.84 -7.06
N VAL A 83 -23.92 -14.44 -8.07
CA VAL A 83 -22.45 -14.41 -7.96
C VAL A 83 -21.99 -13.47 -6.84
N LYS A 84 -22.61 -12.29 -6.70
CA LYS A 84 -22.33 -11.38 -5.58
C LYS A 84 -22.56 -12.01 -4.21
N LEU A 85 -23.61 -12.81 -4.07
CA LEU A 85 -23.92 -13.56 -2.85
C LEU A 85 -22.89 -14.66 -2.59
N LEU A 86 -22.49 -15.44 -3.59
CA LEU A 86 -21.42 -16.45 -3.44
C LEU A 86 -20.09 -15.80 -3.01
N ARG A 87 -19.72 -14.71 -3.68
CA ARG A 87 -18.51 -13.92 -3.36
C ARG A 87 -18.55 -13.34 -1.94
N SER A 88 -19.73 -13.06 -1.38
CA SER A 88 -19.84 -12.58 0.01
C SER A 88 -19.34 -13.61 1.04
N ILE A 89 -19.48 -14.91 0.75
CA ILE A 89 -18.92 -15.97 1.60
C ILE A 89 -17.39 -15.93 1.59
N LYS A 90 -16.80 -15.78 0.40
CA LYS A 90 -15.34 -15.64 0.24
C LYS A 90 -14.83 -14.44 1.03
N ARG A 91 -15.45 -13.26 0.84
CA ARG A 91 -15.06 -12.03 1.55
C ARG A 91 -15.17 -12.16 3.05
N GLU A 92 -16.28 -12.69 3.56
CA GLU A 92 -16.47 -12.84 5.01
C GLU A 92 -15.51 -13.86 5.61
N THR A 93 -15.18 -14.94 4.88
CA THR A 93 -14.15 -15.89 5.31
C THR A 93 -12.79 -15.22 5.46
N LEU A 94 -12.38 -14.43 4.48
CA LEU A 94 -11.11 -13.68 4.53
C LEU A 94 -11.11 -12.66 5.66
N LYS A 95 -12.21 -11.93 5.82
CA LYS A 95 -12.38 -10.95 6.90
C LYS A 95 -12.31 -11.58 8.29
N LEU A 96 -12.92 -12.75 8.48
CA LEU A 96 -12.84 -13.48 9.75
C LEU A 96 -11.40 -13.89 10.07
N ILE A 97 -10.67 -14.42 9.09
CA ILE A 97 -9.26 -14.78 9.27
C ILE A 97 -8.42 -13.52 9.55
N GLU A 98 -8.62 -12.45 8.79
CA GLU A 98 -7.91 -11.18 8.96
C GLU A 98 -8.15 -10.59 10.36
N THR A 99 -9.42 -10.57 10.81
CA THR A 99 -9.82 -10.12 12.16
C THR A 99 -9.15 -10.97 13.24
N PHE A 100 -9.10 -12.29 13.06
CA PHE A 100 -8.43 -13.17 14.00
C PHE A 100 -6.92 -12.88 14.06
N VAL A 101 -6.24 -12.73 12.92
CA VAL A 101 -4.80 -12.42 12.89
C VAL A 101 -4.49 -11.07 13.51
N ASP A 102 -5.30 -10.04 13.21
CA ASP A 102 -5.18 -8.71 13.79
C ASP A 102 -5.26 -8.76 15.32
N LYS A 103 -6.32 -9.41 15.83
CA LYS A 103 -6.63 -9.46 17.27
C LYS A 103 -5.90 -10.55 18.06
N ALA A 104 -5.21 -11.48 17.40
CA ALA A 104 -4.44 -12.50 18.11
C ALA A 104 -3.32 -11.85 18.93
N GLU A 105 -3.02 -12.39 20.12
CA GLU A 105 -1.76 -12.09 20.78
C GLU A 105 -0.59 -12.55 19.92
N ASP A 106 0.57 -11.89 20.07
CA ASP A 106 1.75 -12.15 19.26
C ASP A 106 2.36 -13.51 19.64
N LEU A 107 1.78 -14.57 19.09
CA LEU A 107 2.20 -15.95 19.27
C LEU A 107 3.10 -16.32 18.09
N PRO A 108 4.43 -16.51 18.30
CA PRO A 108 5.39 -16.73 17.21
C PRO A 108 5.07 -17.93 16.31
N HIS A 109 4.30 -18.89 16.83
CA HIS A 109 3.95 -20.12 16.14
C HIS A 109 2.65 -20.03 15.34
N LEU A 110 1.86 -18.96 15.53
CA LEU A 110 0.53 -18.84 14.94
C LEU A 110 0.62 -18.67 13.42
N GLY A 111 1.59 -17.88 12.94
CA GLY A 111 1.90 -17.77 11.52
C GLY A 111 2.18 -19.14 10.88
N LYS A 112 3.06 -19.93 11.51
CA LYS A 112 3.46 -21.26 11.00
C LYS A 112 2.31 -22.29 10.98
N GLN A 113 1.34 -22.15 11.87
CA GLN A 113 0.18 -23.03 11.91
C GLN A 113 -0.90 -22.65 10.86
N PHE A 114 -1.18 -21.36 10.71
CA PHE A 114 -2.33 -20.89 9.92
C PHE A 114 -1.97 -20.48 8.49
N VAL A 115 -0.78 -19.94 8.24
CA VAL A 115 -0.39 -19.45 6.92
C VAL A 115 -0.26 -20.58 5.88
N PRO A 116 0.50 -21.66 6.11
CA PRO A 116 0.70 -22.68 5.08
C PRO A 116 -0.60 -23.31 4.52
N PRO A 117 -1.60 -23.64 5.36
CA PRO A 117 -2.89 -24.14 4.87
C PRO A 117 -3.65 -23.17 3.95
N MET A 118 -3.41 -21.86 4.04
CA MET A 118 -4.10 -20.85 3.22
C MET A 118 -3.45 -20.63 1.85
N MET A 119 -2.19 -21.02 1.69
CA MET A 119 -1.38 -20.65 0.51
C MET A 119 -1.91 -21.19 -0.82
N ASP A 120 -2.60 -22.34 -0.86
CA ASP A 120 -3.26 -22.79 -2.09
C ASP A 120 -4.76 -22.45 -2.14
N PRO A 121 -5.57 -22.71 -1.10
CA PRO A 121 -7.01 -22.46 -1.14
C PRO A 121 -7.39 -20.99 -1.32
N ILE A 122 -6.58 -20.05 -0.83
CA ILE A 122 -6.83 -18.61 -0.93
C ILE A 122 -5.91 -17.97 -1.97
N LEU A 123 -4.60 -18.12 -1.79
CA LEU A 123 -3.62 -17.40 -2.60
C LEU A 123 -3.48 -18.02 -4.00
N GLY A 124 -3.41 -19.35 -4.10
CA GLY A 124 -3.46 -20.06 -5.38
C GLY A 124 -4.78 -19.83 -6.14
N ASP A 125 -5.91 -19.79 -5.41
CA ASP A 125 -7.21 -19.44 -5.97
C ASP A 125 -7.26 -18.03 -6.57
N TYR A 126 -6.72 -17.03 -5.87
CA TYR A 126 -6.63 -15.65 -6.35
C TYR A 126 -5.89 -15.57 -7.70
N ALA A 127 -4.73 -16.23 -7.80
CA ALA A 127 -3.90 -16.22 -8.99
C ALA A 127 -4.64 -16.80 -10.21
N ARG A 128 -5.33 -17.93 -10.03
CA ARG A 128 -6.03 -18.67 -11.10
C ARG A 128 -7.34 -18.02 -11.54
N ASN A 129 -7.95 -17.19 -10.69
CA ASN A 129 -9.24 -16.58 -10.98
C ASN A 129 -9.16 -15.45 -12.00
N VAL A 130 -10.25 -15.26 -12.74
CA VAL A 130 -10.45 -14.09 -13.61
C VAL A 130 -10.55 -12.80 -12.77
N PRO A 131 -10.22 -11.61 -13.33
CA PRO A 131 -10.23 -10.34 -12.58
C PRO A 131 -11.48 -10.10 -11.74
N ASP A 132 -12.66 -10.36 -12.30
CA ASP A 132 -13.95 -10.16 -11.66
C ASP A 132 -14.29 -11.15 -10.52
N ALA A 133 -13.49 -12.21 -10.37
CA ALA A 133 -13.63 -13.22 -9.32
C ALA A 133 -12.54 -13.13 -8.22
N ARG A 134 -11.57 -12.23 -8.39
CA ARG A 134 -10.51 -11.96 -7.41
C ARG A 134 -11.02 -11.07 -6.29
N GLU A 135 -10.97 -11.55 -5.04
CA GLU A 135 -11.37 -10.77 -3.87
C GLU A 135 -10.22 -9.88 -3.40
N SER A 136 -10.51 -8.58 -3.21
CA SER A 136 -9.50 -7.61 -2.78
C SER A 136 -8.99 -7.91 -1.36
N GLU A 137 -9.84 -8.54 -0.53
CA GLU A 137 -9.54 -8.99 0.84
C GLU A 137 -8.37 -9.99 0.93
N VAL A 138 -8.02 -10.69 -0.16
CA VAL A 138 -6.82 -11.54 -0.16
C VAL A 138 -5.57 -10.68 0.05
N LEU A 139 -5.52 -9.51 -0.58
CA LEU A 139 -4.39 -8.59 -0.47
C LEU A 139 -4.29 -7.98 0.94
N SER A 140 -5.42 -7.58 1.54
CA SER A 140 -5.43 -7.05 2.92
C SER A 140 -5.07 -8.12 3.94
N LEU A 141 -5.59 -9.35 3.79
CA LEU A 141 -5.25 -10.46 4.67
C LEU A 141 -3.74 -10.70 4.71
N PHE A 142 -3.07 -10.80 3.55
CA PHE A 142 -1.63 -11.02 3.53
C PHE A 142 -0.82 -9.80 3.98
N ALA A 143 -1.33 -8.57 3.78
CA ALA A 143 -0.72 -7.37 4.35
C ALA A 143 -0.76 -7.41 5.89
N THR A 144 -1.92 -7.77 6.47
CA THR A 144 -2.13 -7.92 7.91
C THR A 144 -1.24 -9.01 8.49
N ILE A 145 -1.14 -10.17 7.83
CA ILE A 145 -0.22 -11.26 8.22
C ILE A 145 1.24 -10.78 8.24
N ILE A 146 1.69 -10.08 7.20
CA ILE A 146 3.08 -9.57 7.13
C ILE A 146 3.34 -8.50 8.18
N ASN A 147 2.40 -7.59 8.43
CA ASN A 147 2.54 -6.59 9.50
C ASN A 147 2.61 -7.24 10.89
N LYS A 148 1.88 -8.33 11.09
CA LYS A 148 1.85 -9.08 12.35
C LYS A 148 3.16 -9.83 12.59
N TYR A 149 3.55 -10.71 11.66
CA TYR A 149 4.67 -11.64 11.86
C TYR A 149 6.01 -11.15 11.29
N LYS A 150 5.99 -10.04 10.54
CA LYS A 150 7.17 -9.33 10.05
C LYS A 150 8.17 -10.26 9.36
N ALA A 151 9.42 -10.28 9.81
CA ALA A 151 10.51 -11.03 9.21
C ALA A 151 10.30 -12.56 9.21
N GLU A 152 9.40 -13.11 10.05
CA GLU A 152 9.05 -14.53 10.00
C GLU A 152 8.34 -14.92 8.69
N MET A 153 7.76 -13.95 7.98
CA MET A 153 7.12 -14.19 6.69
C MET A 153 8.10 -14.17 5.52
N LEU A 154 9.39 -13.92 5.74
CA LEU A 154 10.35 -13.66 4.67
C LEU A 154 10.41 -14.80 3.64
N ASP A 155 10.36 -16.05 4.10
CA ASP A 155 10.40 -17.25 3.25
C ASP A 155 9.10 -17.46 2.45
N ASP A 156 7.98 -16.90 2.93
CA ASP A 156 6.66 -16.99 2.30
C ASP A 156 6.41 -15.86 1.28
N VAL A 157 7.07 -14.70 1.43
CA VAL A 157 6.87 -13.53 0.56
C VAL A 157 7.04 -13.83 -0.93
N PRO A 158 8.05 -14.59 -1.40
CA PRO A 158 8.19 -14.89 -2.82
C PRO A 158 6.94 -15.55 -3.41
N ARG A 159 6.32 -16.48 -2.69
CA ARG A 159 5.10 -17.17 -3.12
C ARG A 159 3.89 -16.24 -3.10
N ILE A 160 3.77 -15.40 -2.07
CA ILE A 160 2.72 -14.36 -2.00
C ILE A 160 2.83 -13.42 -3.20
N PHE A 161 4.04 -12.92 -3.46
CA PHE A 161 4.34 -11.99 -4.53
C PHE A 161 4.03 -12.60 -5.91
N GLU A 162 4.48 -13.83 -6.18
CA GLU A 162 4.21 -14.53 -7.44
C GLU A 162 2.71 -14.66 -7.73
N ALA A 163 1.92 -15.00 -6.70
CA ALA A 163 0.49 -15.24 -6.87
C ALA A 163 -0.33 -13.96 -7.12
N VAL A 164 0.06 -12.82 -6.54
CA VAL A 164 -0.77 -11.61 -6.58
C VAL A 164 -0.19 -10.48 -7.42
N PHE A 165 1.13 -10.36 -7.53
CA PHE A 165 1.73 -9.10 -8.00
C PHE A 165 1.34 -8.76 -9.44
N GLN A 166 1.74 -9.61 -10.39
CA GLN A 166 1.53 -9.33 -11.81
C GLN A 166 0.04 -9.28 -12.15
N CYS A 167 -0.72 -10.25 -11.63
CA CYS A 167 -2.12 -10.42 -12.00
C CYS A 167 -3.01 -9.30 -11.43
N THR A 168 -2.66 -8.72 -10.27
CA THR A 168 -3.33 -7.52 -9.74
C THR A 168 -2.84 -6.26 -10.45
N LEU A 169 -1.55 -6.14 -10.75
CA LEU A 169 -0.99 -4.97 -11.44
C LEU A 169 -1.69 -4.75 -12.79
N GLU A 170 -1.88 -5.82 -13.57
CA GLU A 170 -2.62 -5.79 -14.85
C GLU A 170 -4.10 -5.42 -14.71
N MET A 171 -4.70 -5.60 -13.53
CA MET A 171 -6.07 -5.15 -13.28
C MET A 171 -6.11 -3.65 -13.02
N ILE A 172 -5.21 -3.15 -12.17
CA ILE A 172 -5.33 -1.83 -11.60
C ILE A 172 -4.75 -0.71 -12.46
N THR A 173 -3.83 -1.03 -13.38
CA THR A 173 -3.14 -0.03 -14.23
C THR A 173 -3.82 0.22 -15.58
N LYS A 174 -4.88 -0.50 -15.92
CA LYS A 174 -5.62 -0.31 -17.19
C LYS A 174 -6.30 1.06 -17.29
N ASN A 175 -6.80 1.56 -16.18
CA ASN A 175 -7.41 2.88 -16.04
C ASN A 175 -7.35 3.31 -14.56
N PHE A 176 -7.88 4.49 -14.23
CA PHE A 176 -7.90 5.04 -12.87
C PHE A 176 -9.24 4.85 -12.13
N GLU A 177 -10.20 4.13 -12.71
CA GLU A 177 -11.58 4.01 -12.16
C GLU A 177 -11.88 2.60 -11.63
N ASP A 178 -11.46 1.55 -12.33
CA ASP A 178 -11.82 0.16 -12.00
C ASP A 178 -11.03 -0.42 -10.82
N TYR A 179 -11.65 -1.30 -10.04
CA TYR A 179 -11.00 -2.01 -8.91
C TYR A 179 -10.31 -1.10 -7.86
N PRO A 180 -11.00 -0.06 -7.33
CA PRO A 180 -10.40 0.86 -6.35
C PRO A 180 -9.95 0.16 -5.05
N GLU A 181 -10.71 -0.85 -4.60
CA GLU A 181 -10.33 -1.63 -3.41
C GLU A 181 -9.06 -2.46 -3.65
N HIS A 182 -8.89 -3.04 -4.84
CA HIS A 182 -7.68 -3.79 -5.19
C HIS A 182 -6.47 -2.88 -5.21
N ARG A 183 -6.59 -1.66 -5.76
CA ARG A 183 -5.50 -0.66 -5.73
C ARG A 183 -5.03 -0.39 -4.31
N LEU A 184 -5.96 -0.01 -3.44
CA LEU A 184 -5.64 0.34 -2.06
C LEU A 184 -4.95 -0.83 -1.35
N LYS A 185 -5.55 -2.01 -1.41
CA LYS A 185 -5.03 -3.19 -0.70
C LYS A 185 -3.74 -3.74 -1.33
N PHE A 186 -3.54 -3.59 -2.65
CA PHE A 186 -2.29 -3.94 -3.33
C PHE A 186 -1.11 -3.11 -2.82
N PHE A 187 -1.27 -1.79 -2.75
CA PHE A 187 -0.20 -0.93 -2.23
C PHE A 187 0.00 -1.08 -0.72
N SER A 188 -1.05 -1.38 0.04
CA SER A 188 -0.91 -1.78 1.45
C SER A 188 -0.07 -3.05 1.62
N LEU A 189 -0.28 -4.07 0.77
CA LEU A 189 0.52 -5.30 0.78
C LEU A 189 1.97 -5.03 0.38
N LEU A 190 2.21 -4.29 -0.71
CA LEU A 190 3.56 -3.91 -1.11
C LEU A 190 4.29 -3.11 -0.04
N ARG A 191 3.55 -2.24 0.67
CA ARG A 191 4.10 -1.51 1.81
C ARG A 191 4.49 -2.44 2.95
N ALA A 192 3.61 -3.36 3.35
CA ALA A 192 3.94 -4.35 4.38
C ALA A 192 5.21 -5.16 4.03
N ILE A 193 5.34 -5.59 2.76
CA ILE A 193 6.53 -6.27 2.26
C ILE A 193 7.76 -5.36 2.34
N GLY A 194 7.66 -4.12 1.84
CA GLY A 194 8.76 -3.15 1.86
C GLY A 194 9.23 -2.79 3.27
N THR A 195 8.30 -2.61 4.21
CA THR A 195 8.61 -2.27 5.61
C THR A 195 9.25 -3.44 6.36
N HIS A 196 8.69 -4.65 6.25
CA HIS A 196 9.04 -5.76 7.16
C HIS A 196 9.85 -6.87 6.51
N CYS A 197 9.78 -7.01 5.19
CA CYS A 197 10.38 -8.09 4.43
C CYS A 197 11.23 -7.57 3.26
N PHE A 198 11.91 -6.42 3.43
CA PHE A 198 12.72 -5.80 2.37
C PHE A 198 13.75 -6.75 1.73
N LYS A 199 14.28 -7.71 2.49
CA LYS A 199 15.18 -8.75 1.98
C LYS A 199 14.57 -9.59 0.84
N ALA A 200 13.25 -9.74 0.78
CA ALA A 200 12.59 -10.41 -0.34
C ALA A 200 12.57 -9.52 -1.59
N LEU A 201 12.48 -8.19 -1.45
CA LEU A 201 12.50 -7.25 -2.58
C LEU A 201 13.87 -7.20 -3.26
N ILE A 202 14.97 -7.26 -2.50
CA ILE A 202 16.33 -7.27 -3.08
C ILE A 202 16.68 -8.59 -3.78
N GLN A 203 15.94 -9.66 -3.51
CA GLN A 203 16.10 -10.95 -4.19
C GLN A 203 15.31 -11.03 -5.50
N LEU A 204 14.47 -10.03 -5.80
CA LEU A 204 13.76 -9.96 -7.08
C LEU A 204 14.74 -9.80 -8.24
N SER A 205 14.38 -10.35 -9.39
CA SER A 205 15.09 -10.05 -10.63
C SER A 205 14.98 -8.56 -10.97
N SER A 206 15.93 -8.02 -11.76
CA SER A 206 15.89 -6.61 -12.17
C SER A 206 14.60 -6.22 -12.91
N GLN A 207 13.99 -7.17 -13.64
CA GLN A 207 12.70 -6.96 -14.31
C GLN A 207 11.56 -6.82 -13.30
N GLN A 208 11.50 -7.70 -12.30
CA GLN A 208 10.48 -7.63 -11.24
C GLN A 208 10.64 -6.38 -10.38
N LEU A 209 11.87 -6.05 -9.98
CA LEU A 209 12.13 -4.82 -9.22
C LEU A 209 11.73 -3.58 -10.02
N LYS A 210 12.01 -3.55 -11.33
CA LYS A 210 11.53 -2.48 -12.21
C LYS A 210 10.01 -2.36 -12.18
N LEU A 211 9.26 -3.46 -12.28
CA LEU A 211 7.80 -3.42 -12.20
C LEU A 211 7.30 -2.90 -10.84
N VAL A 212 7.99 -3.23 -9.74
CA VAL A 212 7.70 -2.67 -8.41
C VAL A 212 7.86 -1.14 -8.42
N ILE A 213 9.00 -0.64 -8.89
CA ILE A 213 9.25 0.82 -8.95
C ILE A 213 8.27 1.53 -9.90
N ASP A 214 7.98 0.95 -11.07
CA ASP A 214 6.99 1.49 -12.01
C ASP A 214 5.58 1.53 -11.39
N SER A 215 5.20 0.51 -10.62
CA SER A 215 3.91 0.48 -9.91
C SER A 215 3.81 1.56 -8.83
N ILE A 216 4.92 1.87 -8.15
CA ILE A 216 4.99 2.93 -7.14
C ILE A 216 4.88 4.30 -7.81
N ASN A 217 5.56 4.50 -8.94
CA ASN A 217 5.44 5.71 -9.77
C ASN A 217 3.99 5.93 -10.23
N TRP A 218 3.32 4.86 -10.65
CA TRP A 218 1.90 4.91 -10.98
C TRP A 218 1.04 5.28 -9.76
N ALA A 219 1.33 4.74 -8.57
CA ALA A 219 0.57 4.99 -7.35
C ALA A 219 0.63 6.45 -6.91
N PHE A 220 1.81 7.06 -6.82
CA PHE A 220 1.90 8.45 -6.36
C PHE A 220 1.42 9.49 -7.39
N ARG A 221 1.24 9.08 -8.65
CA ARG A 221 0.57 9.88 -9.70
C ARG A 221 -0.95 9.82 -9.61
N HIS A 222 -1.52 8.94 -8.81
CA HIS A 222 -2.96 8.73 -8.72
C HIS A 222 -3.68 9.98 -8.20
N THR A 223 -4.90 10.23 -8.66
CA THR A 223 -5.74 11.36 -8.23
C THR A 223 -6.40 11.10 -6.87
N GLU A 224 -6.72 9.84 -6.56
CA GLU A 224 -7.13 9.45 -5.21
C GLU A 224 -5.99 9.61 -4.20
N ARG A 225 -6.21 10.52 -3.25
CA ARG A 225 -5.26 10.89 -2.20
C ARG A 225 -4.67 9.69 -1.45
N ASN A 226 -5.50 8.74 -1.02
CA ASN A 226 -5.04 7.62 -0.20
C ASN A 226 -4.05 6.71 -0.96
N ILE A 227 -4.28 6.49 -2.26
CA ILE A 227 -3.38 5.71 -3.10
C ILE A 227 -2.07 6.48 -3.29
N ALA A 228 -2.16 7.78 -3.58
CA ALA A 228 -0.98 8.62 -3.78
C ALA A 228 -0.08 8.71 -2.53
N GLU A 229 -0.68 8.95 -1.36
CA GLU A 229 0.04 9.00 -0.09
C GLU A 229 0.67 7.65 0.28
N THR A 230 -0.03 6.54 0.02
CA THR A 230 0.52 5.19 0.22
C THR A 230 1.71 4.95 -0.70
N GLY A 231 1.62 5.34 -1.98
CA GLY A 231 2.70 5.24 -2.95
C GLY A 231 3.95 6.03 -2.54
N LEU A 232 3.80 7.28 -2.11
CA LEU A 232 4.92 8.11 -1.64
C LEU A 232 5.55 7.58 -0.35
N SER A 233 4.73 7.09 0.58
CA SER A 233 5.22 6.50 1.83
C SER A 233 6.04 5.24 1.56
N LEU A 234 5.52 4.35 0.69
CA LEU A 234 6.22 3.16 0.24
C LEU A 234 7.53 3.50 -0.49
N LEU A 235 7.52 4.49 -1.37
CA LEU A 235 8.72 4.96 -2.04
C LEU A 235 9.78 5.40 -1.02
N LEU A 236 9.42 6.25 -0.06
CA LEU A 236 10.34 6.75 0.95
C LEU A 236 10.94 5.62 1.80
N GLU A 237 10.13 4.62 2.16
CA GLU A 237 10.60 3.42 2.88
C GLU A 237 11.60 2.61 2.04
N ILE A 238 11.28 2.35 0.77
CA ILE A 238 12.17 1.63 -0.15
C ILE A 238 13.48 2.37 -0.35
N LEU A 239 13.43 3.70 -0.51
CA LEU A 239 14.63 4.54 -0.63
C LEU A 239 15.54 4.41 0.60
N LYS A 240 14.97 4.49 1.81
CA LYS A 240 15.72 4.31 3.07
C LYS A 240 16.32 2.91 3.20
N ASN A 241 15.57 1.88 2.82
CA ASN A 241 16.03 0.51 2.87
C ASN A 241 17.17 0.24 1.88
N PHE A 242 17.07 0.74 0.64
CA PHE A 242 18.16 0.62 -0.33
C PHE A 242 19.40 1.43 0.10
N GLN A 243 19.21 2.63 0.67
CA GLN A 243 20.32 3.41 1.22
C GLN A 243 21.16 2.61 2.22
N ALA A 244 20.51 1.83 3.08
CA ALA A 244 21.15 1.00 4.11
C ALA A 244 21.62 -0.38 3.61
N SER A 245 21.41 -0.72 2.33
CA SER A 245 21.72 -2.03 1.75
C SER A 245 23.04 -2.05 0.97
N GLU A 246 23.55 -3.26 0.70
CA GLU A 246 24.71 -3.45 -0.18
C GLU A 246 24.44 -3.06 -1.65
N PHE A 247 23.16 -2.97 -2.04
CA PHE A 247 22.74 -2.62 -3.40
C PHE A 247 22.55 -1.12 -3.61
N THR A 248 22.97 -0.27 -2.67
CA THR A 248 22.73 1.18 -2.68
C THR A 248 23.15 1.84 -4.00
N ASN A 249 24.40 1.63 -4.43
CA ASN A 249 24.92 2.24 -5.65
C ASN A 249 24.19 1.75 -6.90
N GLN A 250 23.98 0.44 -7.01
CA GLN A 250 23.29 -0.17 -8.16
C GLN A 250 21.85 0.35 -8.27
N PHE A 251 21.15 0.46 -7.15
CA PHE A 251 19.78 0.97 -7.11
C PHE A 251 19.71 2.43 -7.56
N TYR A 252 20.50 3.31 -6.93
CA TYR A 252 20.46 4.74 -7.23
C TYR A 252 20.98 5.07 -8.63
N LYS A 253 22.02 4.38 -9.11
CA LYS A 253 22.47 4.51 -10.51
C LYS A 253 21.36 4.19 -11.51
N THR A 254 20.47 3.26 -11.17
CA THR A 254 19.39 2.82 -12.06
C THR A 254 18.16 3.73 -11.97
N TYR A 255 17.76 4.11 -10.76
CA TYR A 255 16.44 4.70 -10.52
C TYR A 255 16.45 6.16 -10.04
N PHE A 256 17.59 6.73 -9.62
CA PHE A 256 17.64 8.07 -9.02
C PHE A 256 17.00 9.14 -9.91
N LEU A 257 17.48 9.27 -11.15
CA LEU A 257 17.02 10.34 -12.06
C LEU A 257 15.55 10.18 -12.43
N THR A 258 15.11 8.93 -12.64
CA THR A 258 13.68 8.66 -12.88
C THR A 258 12.84 9.05 -11.68
N ILE A 259 13.21 8.66 -10.46
CA ILE A 259 12.44 9.02 -9.27
C ILE A 259 12.43 10.53 -9.06
N GLU A 260 13.57 11.22 -9.22
CA GLU A 260 13.65 12.68 -9.12
C GLU A 260 12.70 13.37 -10.12
N GLN A 261 12.78 12.97 -11.39
CA GLN A 261 11.94 13.51 -12.45
C GLN A 261 10.45 13.30 -12.17
N GLU A 262 10.06 12.09 -11.77
CA GLU A 262 8.67 11.74 -11.50
C GLU A 262 8.12 12.51 -10.29
N ILE A 263 8.92 12.67 -9.23
CA ILE A 263 8.49 13.43 -8.05
C ILE A 263 8.36 14.91 -8.35
N PHE A 264 9.29 15.52 -9.08
CA PHE A 264 9.11 16.91 -9.51
C PHE A 264 7.88 17.06 -10.40
N ALA A 265 7.66 16.17 -11.37
CA ALA A 265 6.50 16.24 -12.26
C ALA A 265 5.17 16.23 -11.50
N VAL A 266 5.05 15.42 -10.45
CA VAL A 266 3.82 15.34 -9.62
C VAL A 266 3.73 16.49 -8.63
N LEU A 267 4.84 16.88 -8.01
CA LEU A 267 4.90 18.01 -7.07
C LEU A 267 4.45 19.33 -7.72
N THR A 268 4.67 19.44 -9.03
CA THR A 268 4.31 20.60 -9.84
C THR A 268 2.92 20.48 -10.47
N ASP A 269 2.22 19.39 -10.24
CA ASP A 269 0.81 19.25 -10.60
C ASP A 269 -0.07 19.77 -9.45
N SER A 270 -0.98 20.70 -9.76
CA SER A 270 -1.91 21.24 -8.78
C SER A 270 -2.88 20.22 -8.17
N PHE A 271 -3.08 19.05 -8.79
CA PHE A 271 -3.93 17.99 -8.24
C PHE A 271 -3.31 17.24 -7.06
N HIS A 272 -1.98 17.30 -6.90
CA HIS A 272 -1.25 16.48 -5.92
C HIS A 272 -0.75 17.28 -4.70
N LYS A 273 -1.22 18.52 -4.51
CA LYS A 273 -0.90 19.35 -3.33
C LYS A 273 -1.06 18.62 -1.99
N PRO A 274 -2.07 17.76 -1.75
CA PRO A 274 -2.18 17.04 -0.48
C PRO A 274 -0.95 16.18 -0.14
N GLY A 275 -0.21 15.71 -1.15
CA GLY A 275 1.01 14.91 -0.99
C GLY A 275 2.29 15.71 -0.70
N PHE A 276 2.22 17.05 -0.64
CA PHE A 276 3.37 17.96 -0.57
C PHE A 276 4.42 17.53 0.46
N LYS A 277 4.00 17.19 1.68
CA LYS A 277 4.90 16.74 2.76
C LYS A 277 5.75 15.54 2.32
N LEU A 278 5.12 14.52 1.73
CA LEU A 278 5.82 13.30 1.35
C LEU A 278 6.72 13.52 0.12
N HIS A 279 6.30 14.34 -0.85
CA HIS A 279 7.16 14.75 -1.97
C HIS A 279 8.44 15.43 -1.47
N VAL A 280 8.32 16.37 -0.53
CA VAL A 280 9.46 17.07 0.07
C VAL A 280 10.39 16.07 0.78
N LEU A 281 9.85 15.12 1.53
CA LEU A 281 10.66 14.09 2.21
C LEU A 281 11.39 13.18 1.23
N VAL A 282 10.74 12.77 0.13
CA VAL A 282 11.38 11.97 -0.92
C VAL A 282 12.49 12.75 -1.62
N LEU A 283 12.24 13.99 -2.02
CA LEU A 283 13.27 14.83 -2.65
C LEU A 283 14.43 15.09 -1.70
N GLN A 284 14.16 15.41 -0.44
CA GLN A 284 15.21 15.63 0.54
C GLN A 284 16.08 14.38 0.71
N HIS A 285 15.45 13.20 0.77
CA HIS A 285 16.16 11.92 0.84
C HIS A 285 17.10 11.73 -0.35
N LEU A 286 16.59 11.97 -1.57
CA LEU A 286 17.40 11.91 -2.79
C LEU A 286 18.58 12.87 -2.72
N PHE A 287 18.36 14.13 -2.34
CA PHE A 287 19.42 15.14 -2.28
C PHE A 287 20.47 14.82 -1.20
N CYS A 288 20.06 14.20 -0.09
CA CYS A 288 20.99 13.76 0.97
C CYS A 288 21.83 12.55 0.55
N VAL A 289 21.24 11.56 -0.14
CA VAL A 289 21.97 10.32 -0.43
C VAL A 289 23.13 10.52 -1.41
N VAL A 290 23.07 11.56 -2.24
CA VAL A 290 24.08 11.91 -3.24
C VAL A 290 25.51 11.92 -2.67
N ASP A 291 25.69 12.43 -1.46
CA ASP A 291 27.00 12.54 -0.80
C ASP A 291 27.59 11.18 -0.40
N GLY A 292 26.74 10.16 -0.21
CA GLY A 292 27.14 8.80 0.18
C GLY A 292 27.34 7.84 -0.99
N LEU A 293 27.00 8.24 -2.22
CA LEU A 293 27.12 7.38 -3.40
C LEU A 293 28.55 7.41 -3.95
N THR A 294 29.11 6.22 -4.17
CA THR A 294 30.48 6.04 -4.68
C THR A 294 30.52 5.79 -6.18
N GLU A 295 29.42 5.33 -6.79
CA GLU A 295 29.30 5.21 -8.23
C GLU A 295 28.72 6.48 -8.87
N PRO A 296 29.12 6.81 -10.11
CA PRO A 296 28.55 7.94 -10.83
C PRO A 296 27.09 7.69 -11.20
N LEU A 297 26.25 8.69 -10.96
CA LEU A 297 24.83 8.72 -11.38
C LEU A 297 24.64 9.02 -12.88
N TRP A 298 25.73 9.29 -13.60
CA TRP A 298 25.74 9.58 -15.03
C TRP A 298 26.51 8.49 -15.79
N ASP A 299 26.34 8.48 -17.11
CA ASP A 299 27.19 7.68 -17.98
C ASP A 299 28.58 8.31 -18.10
N ALA A 300 29.52 7.82 -17.28
CA ALA A 300 30.90 8.29 -17.22
C ALA A 300 31.69 8.09 -18.53
N SER A 301 31.16 7.33 -19.50
CA SER A 301 31.76 7.21 -20.83
C SER A 301 31.46 8.41 -21.74
N THR A 302 30.39 9.17 -21.45
CA THR A 302 29.91 10.27 -22.31
C THR A 302 30.24 11.65 -21.74
N VAL A 303 30.21 11.81 -20.43
CA VAL A 303 30.41 13.10 -19.75
C VAL A 303 31.18 12.88 -18.45
N SER A 304 31.96 13.87 -18.03
CA SER A 304 32.68 13.87 -16.76
C SER A 304 32.12 14.94 -15.83
N TYR A 305 31.85 14.56 -14.58
CA TYR A 305 31.42 15.47 -13.51
C TYR A 305 32.36 15.35 -12.30
N PRO A 306 32.60 16.45 -11.55
CA PRO A 306 33.46 16.40 -10.35
C PRO A 306 32.88 15.56 -9.21
N SER A 307 31.56 15.48 -9.10
CA SER A 307 30.85 14.74 -8.05
C SER A 307 29.41 14.45 -8.46
N ASN A 308 28.77 13.49 -7.80
CA ASN A 308 27.33 13.24 -7.94
C ASN A 308 26.51 14.50 -7.60
N ALA A 309 26.92 15.31 -6.61
CA ALA A 309 26.23 16.55 -6.26
C ALA A 309 26.23 17.57 -7.39
N MET A 310 27.35 17.74 -8.10
CA MET A 310 27.43 18.64 -9.24
C MET A 310 26.62 18.12 -10.44
N PHE A 311 26.61 16.81 -10.65
CA PHE A 311 25.78 16.21 -11.69
C PHE A 311 24.29 16.42 -11.42
N VAL A 312 23.82 16.08 -10.21
CA VAL A 312 22.42 16.23 -9.80
C VAL A 312 22.01 17.69 -9.92
N ARG A 313 22.83 18.63 -9.42
CA ARG A 313 22.59 20.07 -9.58
C ARG A 313 22.28 20.46 -11.03
N ASP A 314 23.16 20.11 -11.96
CA ASP A 314 23.03 20.49 -13.36
C ASP A 314 21.85 19.78 -14.03
N TYR A 315 21.59 18.53 -13.65
CA TYR A 315 20.43 17.76 -14.10
C TYR A 315 19.12 18.41 -13.64
N THR A 316 18.97 18.72 -12.34
CA THR A 316 17.77 19.36 -11.79
C THR A 316 17.53 20.74 -12.42
N ILE A 317 18.58 21.54 -12.64
CA ILE A 317 18.45 22.85 -13.32
C ILE A 317 17.89 22.67 -14.74
N LYS A 318 18.42 21.70 -15.50
CA LYS A 318 17.94 21.41 -16.87
C LYS A 318 16.51 20.91 -16.86
N LEU A 319 16.18 19.99 -15.95
CA LEU A 319 14.84 19.42 -15.79
C LEU A 319 13.82 20.53 -15.51
N LEU A 320 14.05 21.34 -14.49
CA LEU A 320 13.12 22.39 -14.09
C LEU A 320 13.08 23.55 -15.09
N GLY A 321 14.21 23.90 -15.70
CA GLY A 321 14.26 24.92 -16.76
C GLY A 321 13.43 24.54 -17.98
N ALA A 322 13.34 23.25 -18.32
CA ALA A 322 12.48 22.75 -19.39
C ALA A 322 10.99 22.73 -18.99
N SER A 323 10.69 22.37 -17.73
CA SER A 323 9.31 22.29 -17.22
C SER A 323 8.69 23.65 -16.89
N PHE A 324 9.51 24.66 -16.57
CA PHE A 324 9.06 26.00 -16.15
C PHE A 324 9.59 27.11 -17.07
N PRO A 325 9.08 27.24 -18.31
CA PRO A 325 9.58 28.23 -19.27
C PRO A 325 9.37 29.69 -18.83
N ASN A 326 8.54 29.93 -17.81
CA ASN A 326 8.29 31.25 -17.24
C ASN A 326 9.30 31.66 -16.16
N MET A 327 10.13 30.75 -15.67
CA MET A 327 11.20 31.05 -14.71
C MET A 327 12.50 31.28 -15.45
N THR A 328 13.25 32.31 -15.04
CA THR A 328 14.57 32.57 -15.59
C THR A 328 15.56 31.49 -15.15
N ALA A 329 16.58 31.25 -15.97
CA ALA A 329 17.65 30.31 -15.61
C ALA A 329 18.31 30.65 -14.27
N ALA A 330 18.40 31.94 -13.93
CA ALA A 330 18.95 32.41 -12.66
C ALA A 330 18.06 32.05 -11.46
N GLU A 331 16.73 32.16 -11.60
CA GLU A 331 15.77 31.77 -10.55
C GLU A 331 15.80 30.27 -10.30
N VAL A 332 15.77 29.45 -11.37
CA VAL A 332 15.87 27.99 -11.27
C VAL A 332 17.19 27.58 -10.63
N THR A 333 18.31 28.20 -11.04
CA THR A 333 19.63 27.92 -10.47
C THR A 333 19.66 28.25 -8.97
N LYS A 334 19.17 29.43 -8.57
CA LYS A 334 19.10 29.84 -7.17
C LYS A 334 18.24 28.88 -6.33
N PHE A 335 17.13 28.41 -6.88
CA PHE A 335 16.28 27.42 -6.23
C PHE A 335 17.02 26.10 -5.98
N VAL A 336 17.63 25.52 -7.02
CA VAL A 336 18.37 24.26 -6.92
C VAL A 336 19.57 24.37 -5.97
N ASP A 337 20.28 25.49 -6.00
CA ASP A 337 21.36 25.79 -5.04
C ASP A 337 20.85 25.85 -3.60
N GLY A 338 19.67 26.45 -3.39
CA GLY A 338 18.99 26.47 -2.10
C GLY A 338 18.62 25.07 -1.60
N LEU A 339 18.11 24.19 -2.47
CA LEU A 339 17.83 22.79 -2.13
C LEU A 339 19.10 22.04 -1.71
N LEU A 340 20.18 22.16 -2.49
CA LEU A 340 21.45 21.51 -2.17
C LEU A 340 22.06 22.04 -0.87
N GLY A 341 21.98 23.35 -0.62
CA GLY A 341 22.48 23.98 0.60
C GLY A 341 21.67 23.65 1.86
N SER A 342 20.37 23.36 1.70
CA SER A 342 19.45 23.05 2.81
C SER A 342 19.11 21.56 2.92
N ARG A 343 19.77 20.66 2.18
CA ARG A 343 19.43 19.23 2.14
C ARG A 343 19.36 18.56 3.51
N HIS A 344 20.16 18.99 4.49
CA HIS A 344 20.13 18.45 5.87
C HIS A 344 19.21 19.21 6.84
N ASP A 345 18.52 20.26 6.37
CA ASP A 345 17.59 21.09 7.15
C ASP A 345 16.19 21.06 6.52
N LEU A 346 15.36 20.10 6.97
CA LEU A 346 14.04 19.85 6.39
C LEU A 346 13.13 21.10 6.36
N PRO A 347 13.01 21.90 7.44
CA PRO A 347 12.27 23.16 7.39
C PRO A 347 12.69 24.10 6.25
N SER A 348 14.00 24.37 6.10
CA SER A 348 14.49 25.23 5.03
C SER A 348 14.31 24.59 3.65
N PHE A 349 14.57 23.30 3.51
CA PHE A 349 14.36 22.57 2.25
C PHE A 349 12.90 22.63 1.80
N LYS A 350 11.96 22.37 2.72
CA LYS A 350 10.52 22.49 2.50
C LYS A 350 10.12 23.90 2.07
N ASN A 351 10.68 24.92 2.72
CA ASN A 351 10.39 26.33 2.39
C ASN A 351 10.85 26.69 0.98
N HIS A 352 12.06 26.28 0.57
CA HIS A 352 12.53 26.52 -0.80
C HIS A 352 11.59 25.90 -1.83
N ILE A 353 11.15 24.66 -1.63
CA ILE A 353 10.20 24.00 -2.53
C ILE A 353 8.87 24.76 -2.56
N ARG A 354 8.35 25.15 -1.39
CA ARG A 354 7.09 25.89 -1.31
C ARG A 354 7.16 27.22 -2.05
N ASP A 355 8.22 27.98 -1.85
CA ASP A 355 8.42 29.28 -2.47
C ASP A 355 8.54 29.14 -3.99
N PHE A 356 9.25 28.10 -4.47
CA PHE A 356 9.34 27.78 -5.89
C PHE A 356 7.98 27.46 -6.50
N LEU A 357 7.17 26.61 -5.83
CA LEU A 357 5.82 26.30 -6.28
C LEU A 357 4.96 27.56 -6.33
N VAL A 358 4.92 28.38 -5.27
CA VAL A 358 4.11 29.61 -5.23
C VAL A 358 4.52 30.63 -6.30
N GLN A 359 5.82 30.71 -6.62
CA GLN A 359 6.34 31.57 -7.70
C GLN A 359 5.98 31.05 -9.09
N SER A 360 5.68 29.75 -9.24
CA SER A 360 5.18 29.21 -10.49
C SER A 360 3.76 29.73 -10.79
N LYS A 361 3.51 30.12 -12.04
CA LYS A 361 2.22 30.70 -12.45
C LYS A 361 1.03 29.77 -12.19
N GLU A 362 1.25 28.45 -12.23
CA GLU A 362 0.22 27.44 -12.04
C GLU A 362 -0.33 27.45 -10.60
N PHE A 363 0.50 27.79 -9.61
CA PHE A 363 0.12 27.84 -8.20
C PHE A 363 -0.11 29.25 -7.68
N SER A 364 0.44 30.29 -8.32
CA SER A 364 0.28 31.67 -7.88
C SER A 364 -1.18 32.15 -7.88
N ALA A 365 -2.03 31.54 -8.71
CA ALA A 365 -3.44 31.87 -8.85
C ALA A 365 -4.40 30.94 -8.07
N GLN A 366 -3.89 29.96 -7.31
CA GLN A 366 -4.69 28.92 -6.67
C GLN A 366 -4.70 29.02 -5.13
N ASP A 367 -5.67 28.35 -4.48
CA ASP A 367 -5.63 28.13 -3.03
C ASP A 367 -4.48 27.16 -2.70
N ASN A 368 -3.60 27.59 -1.80
CA ASN A 368 -2.36 26.89 -1.45
C ASN A 368 -2.36 26.37 0.00
N LYS A 369 -3.51 26.32 0.67
CA LYS A 369 -3.64 25.80 2.06
C LYS A 369 -3.05 24.41 2.24
N ASP A 370 -3.16 23.54 1.25
CA ASP A 370 -2.64 22.16 1.33
C ASP A 370 -1.11 22.12 1.50
N LEU A 371 -0.37 23.12 1.01
CA LEU A 371 1.08 23.25 1.21
C LEU A 371 1.48 23.58 2.66
N TYR A 372 0.49 23.94 3.49
CA TYR A 372 0.61 24.28 4.91
C TYR A 372 -0.18 23.33 5.82
N ALA A 373 -0.69 22.21 5.27
CA ALA A 373 -1.55 21.29 6.01
C ALA A 373 -0.87 20.70 7.25
N GLU A 374 0.44 20.44 7.18
CA GLU A 374 1.23 19.94 8.30
C GLU A 374 1.37 20.98 9.42
N GLU A 375 1.70 22.22 9.09
CA GLU A 375 1.80 23.32 10.03
C GLU A 375 0.45 23.57 10.73
N ALA A 376 -0.64 23.50 9.97
CA ALA A 376 -2.00 23.60 10.52
C ALA A 376 -2.35 22.43 11.45
N ALA A 377 -1.93 21.19 11.11
CA ALA A 377 -2.16 20.02 11.96
C ALA A 377 -1.40 20.12 13.30
N VAL A 378 -0.13 20.55 13.26
CA VAL A 378 0.68 20.79 14.48
C VAL A 378 0.05 21.86 15.36
N GLN A 379 -0.50 22.92 14.77
CA GLN A 379 -1.18 23.98 15.52
C GLN A 379 -2.47 23.48 16.18
N ARG A 380 -3.29 22.71 15.45
CA ARG A 380 -4.51 22.09 15.99
C ARG A 380 -4.20 21.14 17.14
N GLU A 381 -3.15 20.33 17.02
CA GLU A 381 -2.74 19.42 18.09
C GLU A 381 -2.27 20.17 19.34
N LYS A 382 -1.51 21.26 19.18
CA LYS A 382 -1.14 22.14 20.30
C LYS A 382 -2.35 22.76 20.98
N GLU A 383 -3.33 23.22 20.20
CA GLU A 383 -4.59 23.75 20.72
C GLU A 383 -5.40 22.68 21.44
N ARG A 384 -5.44 21.47 20.90
CA ARG A 384 -6.07 20.30 21.53
C ARG A 384 -5.41 19.94 22.86
N GLN A 385 -4.08 19.87 22.91
CA GLN A 385 -3.33 19.63 24.15
C GLN A 385 -3.62 20.70 25.21
N ARG A 386 -3.77 21.96 24.79
CA ARG A 386 -4.19 23.05 25.68
C ARG A 386 -5.61 22.86 26.20
N MET A 387 -6.54 22.37 25.38
CA MET A 387 -7.91 22.06 25.80
C MET A 387 -7.95 20.86 26.77
N LEU A 388 -7.16 19.81 26.53
CA LEU A 388 -7.01 18.65 27.42
C LEU A 388 -6.48 19.04 28.81
N ALA A 389 -5.64 20.07 28.89
CA ALA A 389 -5.11 20.57 30.16
C ALA A 389 -6.15 21.31 31.02
N ILE A 390 -7.35 21.61 30.50
CA ILE A 390 -8.41 22.32 31.21
C ILE A 390 -9.58 21.35 31.47
N PRO A 391 -9.83 20.94 32.72
CA PRO A 391 -10.94 20.04 33.05
C PRO A 391 -12.30 20.59 32.59
N GLY A 392 -13.07 19.75 31.88
CA GLY A 392 -14.44 20.07 31.44
C GLY A 392 -14.58 20.70 30.06
N LEU A 393 -13.48 20.90 29.33
CA LEU A 393 -13.49 21.48 27.97
C LEU A 393 -13.66 20.45 26.85
N ILE A 394 -13.44 19.17 27.14
CA ILE A 394 -13.59 18.04 26.21
C ILE A 394 -14.64 17.09 26.76
N ALA A 395 -15.52 16.59 25.90
CA ALA A 395 -16.60 15.70 26.31
C ALA A 395 -16.04 14.34 26.78
N PRO A 396 -16.61 13.69 27.82
CA PRO A 396 -16.12 12.40 28.30
C PRO A 396 -16.11 11.28 27.24
N SER A 397 -17.01 11.33 26.25
CA SER A 397 -17.02 10.39 25.12
C SER A 397 -15.81 10.54 24.21
N GLU A 398 -15.26 11.75 24.07
CA GLU A 398 -14.08 12.04 23.25
C GLU A 398 -12.77 11.65 23.96
N LEU A 399 -12.81 11.34 25.26
CA LEU A 399 -11.68 10.85 26.05
C LEU A 399 -11.59 9.30 26.03
N GLN A 400 -12.70 8.60 25.77
CA GLN A 400 -12.77 7.14 25.84
C GLN A 400 -12.21 6.43 24.60
N ASP A 401 -12.32 7.04 23.42
CA ASP A 401 -11.78 6.48 22.17
C ASP A 401 -10.24 6.31 22.21
N GLU A 402 -9.51 7.03 23.08
CA GLU A 402 -8.05 6.95 23.19
C GLU A 402 -7.53 5.82 24.10
N MET A 403 -8.34 5.31 25.03
CA MET A 403 -7.92 4.22 25.92
C MET A 403 -7.88 2.85 25.22
N VAL A 404 -8.38 2.76 23.99
CA VAL A 404 -8.50 1.51 23.22
C VAL A 404 -7.34 1.34 22.21
N ASP A 405 -6.62 2.42 21.89
CA ASP A 405 -5.52 2.46 20.91
C ASP A 405 -4.11 2.65 21.53
N SER A 406 -3.96 2.48 22.86
CA SER A 406 -2.65 2.52 23.57
C SER A 406 -2.04 1.13 23.80
#